data_AF-A0A1F6MI08-F1
#
_entry.id   AF-A0A1F6MI08-F1
#
_cell.length_a   1.000
_cell.length_b   1.000
_cell.length_c   1.000
_cell.angle_alpha   90.00
_cell.angle_beta   90.00
_cell.angle_gamma   90.00
#
_symmetry.space_group_name_H-M   'P 1'
#
loop_
_entity.id
_entity.type
_entity.pdbx_description
1 polymer ?
#
loop_
_entity_poly.entity_id
_entity_poly.type
_entity_poly.pdbx_seq_one_letter_code
_entity_poly.pdbx_strand_id
1 'polypeptide(L)'
;MFLLINPSQKDEIHLFLFDEEKRVDKTFSGPNRELLFCIDKFLREQKLTKEDVAGIMVVVGAGSFTSTRIATVAANAFAYAHQISVLAIAKEQADGVQALIPELLKQPVGQYLSATYSGEANITVSR
;
A
#
# COMPACT_ATOMS: atom_id res chain seq x y z
N MET A 1 -5.24 -13.53 -0.04
CA MET A 1 -5.31 -12.36 0.87
C MET A 1 -4.88 -11.13 0.08
N PHE A 2 -5.39 -9.94 0.41
CA PHE A 2 -4.97 -8.67 -0.20
C PHE A 2 -4.42 -7.72 0.87
N LEU A 3 -3.46 -6.88 0.47
CA LEU A 3 -2.84 -5.90 1.35
C LEU A 3 -3.17 -4.48 0.85
N LEU A 4 -3.66 -3.60 1.72
CA LEU A 4 -3.73 -2.17 1.47
C LEU A 4 -2.60 -1.46 2.22
N ILE A 5 -1.88 -0.58 1.52
CA ILE A 5 -0.92 0.35 2.12
C ILE A 5 -1.52 1.75 2.07
N ASN A 6 -1.76 2.35 3.24
CA ASN A 6 -2.33 3.69 3.36
C ASN A 6 -1.32 4.67 4.01
N PRO A 7 -0.59 5.47 3.20
CA PRO A 7 0.39 6.44 3.68
C PRO A 7 -0.22 7.82 4.01
N SER A 8 -1.56 7.93 4.17
CA SER A 8 -2.26 9.22 4.25
C SER A 8 -1.92 10.05 5.49
N GLN A 9 -1.51 9.41 6.59
CA GLN A 9 -1.20 10.10 7.84
C GLN A 9 0.31 10.24 8.03
N LYS A 10 0.72 11.33 8.69
CA LYS A 10 2.13 11.59 8.97
C LYS A 10 2.57 10.77 10.18
N ASP A 11 3.77 10.18 10.09
CA ASP A 11 4.39 9.39 11.16
C ASP A 11 3.55 8.18 11.61
N GLU A 12 2.66 7.72 10.73
CA GLU A 12 1.84 6.54 10.90
C GLU A 12 1.80 5.71 9.62
N ILE A 13 1.81 4.40 9.79
CA ILE A 13 1.71 3.42 8.70
C ILE A 13 0.42 2.63 8.94
N HIS A 14 -0.58 2.87 8.09
CA HIS A 14 -1.87 2.17 8.15
C HIS A 14 -1.87 1.06 7.12
N LEU A 15 -2.04 -0.19 7.58
CA LEU A 15 -2.06 -1.38 6.75
C LEU A 15 -3.34 -2.16 6.98
N PHE A 16 -4.01 -2.57 5.90
CA PHE A 16 -5.17 -3.45 5.99
C PHE A 16 -4.84 -4.79 5.32
N LEU A 17 -5.20 -5.89 5.96
CA LEU A 17 -5.22 -7.23 5.37
C LEU A 17 -6.66 -7.67 5.23
N PHE A 18 -7.06 -8.02 4.02
CA PHE A 18 -8.46 -8.32 3.75
C PHE A 18 -8.65 -9.37 2.65
N ASP A 19 -9.81 -10.00 2.68
CA ASP A 19 -10.37 -10.81 1.62
C ASP A 19 -11.85 -10.42 1.41
N GLU A 20 -12.61 -11.26 0.71
CA GLU A 20 -14.02 -10.99 0.41
C GLU A 20 -14.90 -10.93 1.67
N GLU A 21 -14.50 -11.59 2.76
CA GLU A 21 -15.31 -11.77 3.97
C GLU A 21 -14.81 -10.93 5.14
N LYS A 22 -13.48 -10.89 5.34
CA LYS A 22 -12.85 -10.28 6.51
C LYS A 22 -11.86 -9.20 6.14
N ARG A 23 -11.73 -8.24 7.05
CA ARG A 23 -10.72 -7.19 7.04
C ARG A 23 -10.13 -7.04 8.44
N VAL A 24 -8.82 -6.91 8.51
CA VAL A 24 -8.07 -6.61 9.73
C VAL A 24 -7.20 -5.39 9.46
N ASP A 25 -7.27 -4.42 10.35
CA ASP A 25 -6.55 -3.16 10.21
C ASP A 25 -5.49 -3.04 11.28
N LYS A 26 -4.36 -2.45 10.93
CA LYS A 26 -3.32 -2.13 11.89
C LYS A 26 -2.64 -0.81 11.56
N THR A 27 -2.51 0.01 12.59
CA THR A 27 -1.72 1.24 12.57
C THR A 27 -0.42 1.01 13.33
N PHE A 28 0.69 1.35 12.71
CA PHE A 28 2.00 1.39 13.33
C PHE A 28 2.43 2.86 13.46
N SER A 29 2.81 3.28 14.67
CA SER A 29 3.46 4.57 14.88
C SER A 29 4.91 4.49 14.44
N GLY A 30 5.35 5.41 13.60
CA GLY A 30 6.72 5.45 13.13
C GLY A 30 6.89 6.03 11.73
N PRO A 31 8.14 6.28 11.32
CA PRO A 31 8.43 6.87 10.02
C PRO A 31 8.22 5.85 8.90
N ASN A 32 7.80 6.33 7.72
CA ASN A 32 7.52 5.48 6.54
C ASN A 32 8.66 4.55 6.10
N ARG A 33 9.92 4.80 6.51
CA ARG A 33 11.05 3.91 6.25
C ARG A 33 10.89 2.52 6.90
N GLU A 34 10.03 2.39 7.90
CA GLU A 34 9.74 1.13 8.60
C GLU A 34 8.62 0.31 7.92
N LEU A 35 8.10 0.76 6.77
CA LEU A 35 6.98 0.13 6.07
C LEU A 35 7.17 -1.38 5.85
N LEU A 36 8.32 -1.81 5.34
CA LEU A 36 8.55 -3.23 5.07
C LEU A 36 8.57 -4.08 6.34
N PHE A 37 9.13 -3.54 7.43
CA PHE A 37 9.12 -4.20 8.74
C PHE A 37 7.68 -4.30 9.28
N CYS A 38 6.89 -3.24 9.13
CA CYS A 38 5.48 -3.22 9.55
C CYS A 38 4.65 -4.24 8.74
N ILE A 39 4.88 -4.36 7.44
CA ILE A 39 4.22 -5.36 6.59
C ILE A 39 4.59 -6.78 7.04
N ASP A 40 5.89 -7.10 7.18
CA ASP A 40 6.33 -8.44 7.63
C ASP A 40 5.77 -8.79 9.01
N LYS A 41 5.84 -7.85 9.96
CA LYS A 41 5.27 -8.03 11.30
C LYS A 41 3.76 -8.28 11.24
N PHE A 42 3.02 -7.50 10.45
CA PHE A 42 1.58 -7.63 10.35
C PHE A 42 1.17 -8.98 9.74
N LEU A 43 1.83 -9.42 8.67
CA LEU A 43 1.59 -10.73 8.07
C LEU A 43 1.83 -11.86 9.07
N ARG A 44 2.95 -11.83 9.81
CA ARG A 44 3.28 -12.85 10.82
C ARG A 44 2.26 -12.93 11.95
N GLU A 45 1.76 -11.79 12.42
CA GLU A 45 0.71 -11.75 13.45
C GLU A 45 -0.59 -12.40 12.96
N GLN A 46 -0.89 -12.28 11.66
CA GLN A 46 -2.02 -12.96 11.02
C GLN A 46 -1.70 -14.40 10.59
N LYS A 47 -0.51 -14.92 10.93
CA LYS A 47 0.00 -16.25 10.52
C LYS A 47 0.06 -16.43 9.00
N LEU A 48 0.33 -15.33 8.29
CA LEU A 48 0.48 -15.30 6.85
C LEU A 48 1.96 -15.15 6.48
N THR A 49 2.26 -15.59 5.26
CA THR A 49 3.52 -15.41 4.57
C THR A 49 3.35 -14.40 3.44
N LYS A 50 4.46 -13.94 2.86
CA LYS A 50 4.43 -13.04 1.70
C LYS A 50 3.78 -13.71 0.48
N GLU A 51 3.88 -15.03 0.37
CA GLU A 51 3.27 -15.84 -0.69
C GLU A 51 1.73 -15.87 -0.63
N ASP A 52 1.12 -15.57 0.53
CA ASP A 52 -0.34 -15.56 0.69
C ASP A 52 -1.02 -14.28 0.17
N VAL A 53 -0.21 -13.26 -0.16
CA VAL A 53 -0.67 -11.97 -0.68
C VAL A 53 -0.86 -12.08 -2.20
N ALA A 54 -2.10 -12.03 -2.64
CA ALA A 54 -2.52 -12.19 -4.04
C ALA A 54 -2.60 -10.86 -4.81
N GLY A 55 -2.50 -9.73 -4.11
CA GLY A 55 -2.52 -8.40 -4.72
C GLY A 55 -2.37 -7.30 -3.68
N ILE A 56 -1.92 -6.12 -4.13
CA ILE A 56 -1.65 -4.98 -3.26
C ILE A 56 -2.40 -3.74 -3.77
N MET A 57 -3.11 -3.08 -2.88
CA MET A 57 -3.67 -1.76 -3.14
C MET A 57 -2.84 -0.68 -2.43
N VAL A 58 -2.74 0.50 -3.02
CA VAL A 58 -2.04 1.65 -2.42
C VAL A 58 -2.93 2.88 -2.48
N VAL A 59 -3.11 3.54 -1.33
CA VAL A 59 -3.74 4.86 -1.32
C VAL A 59 -2.76 5.89 -1.92
N VAL A 60 -3.18 6.54 -3.00
CA VAL A 60 -2.44 7.60 -3.69
C VAL A 60 -3.21 8.92 -3.61
N GLY A 61 -2.54 10.04 -3.88
CA GLY A 61 -3.16 11.37 -3.78
C GLY A 61 -3.43 11.83 -2.34
N ALA A 62 -2.99 11.08 -1.33
CA ALA A 62 -3.11 11.43 0.08
C ALA A 62 -1.82 11.09 0.83
N GLY A 63 -1.47 11.93 1.81
CA GLY A 63 -0.21 11.83 2.54
C GLY A 63 0.92 12.64 1.91
N SER A 64 2.12 12.55 2.48
CA SER A 64 3.26 13.31 1.98
C SER A 64 3.77 12.76 0.64
N PHE A 65 4.44 13.61 -0.14
CA PHE A 65 5.14 13.21 -1.37
C PHE A 65 6.06 12.00 -1.13
N THR A 66 6.84 12.05 -0.06
CA THR A 66 7.77 10.97 0.31
C THR A 66 7.02 9.70 0.72
N SER A 67 5.99 9.80 1.56
CA SER A 67 5.22 8.63 2.03
C SER A 67 4.61 7.87 0.84
N THR A 68 3.98 8.60 -0.08
CA THR A 68 3.32 8.03 -1.25
C THR A 68 4.31 7.31 -2.16
N ARG A 69 5.51 7.89 -2.39
CA ARG A 69 6.56 7.23 -3.20
C ARG A 69 7.08 5.96 -2.53
N ILE A 70 7.33 6.00 -1.22
CA ILE A 70 7.79 4.82 -0.48
C ILE A 70 6.75 3.70 -0.60
N ALA A 71 5.48 4.00 -0.33
CA ALA A 71 4.39 3.02 -0.44
C ALA A 71 4.26 2.43 -1.85
N THR A 72 4.26 3.29 -2.87
CA THR A 72 4.13 2.89 -4.28
C THR A 72 5.31 2.01 -4.73
N VAL A 73 6.54 2.41 -4.40
CA VAL A 73 7.74 1.65 -4.76
C VAL A 73 7.79 0.31 -4.03
N ALA A 74 7.46 0.27 -2.73
CA ALA A 74 7.41 -0.97 -1.96
C ALA A 74 6.36 -1.94 -2.54
N ALA A 75 5.16 -1.45 -2.86
CA ALA A 75 4.11 -2.24 -3.49
C ALA A 75 4.53 -2.79 -4.85
N ASN A 76 5.09 -1.93 -5.72
CA ASN A 76 5.55 -2.33 -7.04
C ASN A 76 6.68 -3.37 -6.97
N ALA A 77 7.64 -3.18 -6.06
CA ALA A 77 8.74 -4.14 -5.87
C ALA A 77 8.23 -5.50 -5.40
N PHE A 78 7.31 -5.51 -4.43
CA PHE A 78 6.67 -6.75 -3.97
C PHE A 78 5.89 -7.41 -5.12
N ALA A 79 5.10 -6.64 -5.85
CA ALA A 79 4.30 -7.12 -6.96
C ALA A 79 5.14 -7.69 -8.11
N TYR A 80 6.26 -7.05 -8.42
CA TYR A 80 7.26 -7.54 -9.36
C TYR A 80 7.85 -8.88 -8.90
N ALA A 81 8.25 -8.99 -7.64
CA ALA A 81 8.87 -10.21 -7.11
C ALA A 81 7.88 -11.40 -7.04
N HIS A 82 6.62 -11.13 -6.72
CA HIS A 82 5.59 -12.16 -6.51
C HIS A 82 4.66 -12.37 -7.71
N GLN A 83 4.81 -11.60 -8.78
CA GLN A 83 3.95 -11.67 -9.97
C GLN A 83 2.46 -11.51 -9.64
N ILE A 84 2.15 -10.50 -8.82
CA ILE A 84 0.78 -10.16 -8.40
C ILE A 84 0.37 -8.78 -8.93
N SER A 85 -0.93 -8.50 -8.94
CA SER A 85 -1.46 -7.22 -9.39
C SER A 85 -1.37 -6.13 -8.33
N VAL A 86 -1.33 -4.88 -8.80
CA VAL A 86 -1.36 -3.68 -7.97
C VAL A 86 -2.46 -2.73 -8.42
N LEU A 87 -3.11 -2.05 -7.48
CA LEU A 87 -4.14 -1.05 -7.77
C LEU A 87 -3.91 0.22 -6.94
N ALA A 88 -3.92 1.38 -7.61
CA ALA A 88 -3.95 2.67 -6.95
C ALA A 88 -5.39 3.04 -6.62
N ILE A 89 -5.65 3.49 -5.39
CA ILE A 89 -6.99 3.91 -4.94
C ILE A 89 -6.92 5.28 -4.25
N ALA A 90 -8.04 5.99 -4.22
CA ALA A 90 -8.20 7.22 -3.46
C ALA A 90 -8.45 6.91 -1.97
N LYS A 91 -8.20 7.89 -1.09
CA LYS A 91 -8.35 7.73 0.36
C LYS A 91 -9.79 7.37 0.74
N GLU A 92 -10.76 7.95 0.06
CA GLU A 92 -12.19 7.76 0.29
C GLU A 92 -12.64 6.33 0.00
N GLN A 93 -11.87 5.60 -0.81
CA GLN A 93 -12.15 4.21 -1.17
C GLN A 93 -11.56 3.21 -0.17
N ALA A 94 -10.69 3.65 0.76
CA ALA A 94 -9.98 2.76 1.69
C ALA A 94 -10.93 2.02 2.64
N ASP A 95 -12.02 2.67 3.07
CA ASP A 95 -12.97 2.04 3.99
C ASP A 95 -13.81 0.94 3.31
N GLY A 96 -14.05 1.06 2.01
CA GLY A 96 -14.79 0.11 1.18
C GLY A 96 -13.89 -0.81 0.34
N VAL A 97 -12.65 -1.04 0.76
CA VAL A 97 -11.59 -1.67 -0.08
C VAL A 97 -11.98 -3.04 -0.66
N GLN A 98 -12.82 -3.82 0.04
CA GLN A 98 -13.25 -5.14 -0.41
C GLN A 98 -14.04 -5.09 -1.72
N ALA A 99 -14.78 -4.00 -1.98
CA ALA A 99 -15.51 -3.79 -3.22
C ALA A 99 -14.59 -3.62 -4.45
N LEU A 100 -13.30 -3.33 -4.24
CA LEU A 100 -12.31 -3.10 -5.28
C LEU A 100 -11.51 -4.36 -5.64
N ILE A 101 -11.73 -5.48 -4.94
CA ILE A 101 -11.07 -6.75 -5.26
C ILE A 101 -11.25 -7.12 -6.74
N PRO A 102 -12.45 -7.04 -7.36
CA PRO A 102 -12.62 -7.35 -8.77
C PRO A 102 -11.84 -6.41 -9.69
N GLU A 103 -11.64 -5.16 -9.30
CA GLU A 103 -10.85 -4.18 -10.07
C GLU A 103 -9.36 -4.48 -9.97
N LEU A 104 -8.87 -4.83 -8.78
CA LEU A 104 -7.48 -5.25 -8.56
C LEU A 104 -7.12 -6.51 -9.35
N LEU A 105 -8.01 -7.50 -9.39
CA LEU A 105 -7.78 -8.75 -10.13
C LEU A 105 -7.84 -8.57 -11.65
N LYS A 106 -8.49 -7.50 -12.14
CA LYS A 106 -8.49 -7.14 -13.57
C LYS A 106 -7.19 -6.45 -14.00
N GLN A 107 -6.41 -5.91 -13.07
CA GLN A 107 -5.16 -5.25 -13.40
C GLN A 107 -4.16 -6.28 -13.94
N PRO A 108 -3.49 -6.01 -15.07
CA PRO A 108 -2.52 -6.94 -15.63
C PRO A 108 -1.29 -7.02 -14.72
N VAL A 109 -0.85 -8.24 -14.45
CA VAL A 109 0.43 -8.48 -13.78
C VAL A 109 1.55 -7.90 -14.64
N GLY A 110 2.47 -7.17 -14.02
CA GLY A 110 3.55 -6.46 -14.72
C GLY A 110 3.25 -4.99 -15.03
N GLN A 111 2.02 -4.51 -14.77
CA GLN A 111 1.71 -3.09 -14.77
C GLN A 111 1.83 -2.53 -13.35
N TYR A 112 2.62 -1.46 -13.21
CA TYR A 112 3.00 -0.90 -11.92
C TYR A 112 2.42 0.49 -11.69
N LEU A 113 2.27 0.84 -10.42
CA LEU A 113 1.68 2.10 -10.02
C LEU A 113 2.65 3.27 -10.26
N SER A 114 2.12 4.39 -10.74
CA SER A 114 2.79 5.69 -10.64
C SER A 114 2.23 6.45 -9.45
N ALA A 115 3.11 7.00 -8.63
CA ALA A 115 2.67 7.77 -7.46
C ALA A 115 2.00 9.07 -7.93
N THR A 116 0.75 9.28 -7.50
CA THR A 116 0.03 10.53 -7.69
C THR A 116 0.12 11.34 -6.40
N TYR A 117 0.52 12.61 -6.49
CA TYR A 117 0.85 13.43 -5.32
C TYR A 117 -0.20 14.50 -5.08
N SER A 118 -0.49 14.79 -3.80
CA SER A 118 -1.28 15.96 -3.38
C SER A 118 -0.46 17.07 -2.74
N GLY A 119 0.85 16.86 -2.55
CA GLY A 119 1.79 17.84 -2.01
C GLY A 119 2.93 18.15 -2.97
N GLU A 120 3.47 19.37 -2.90
CA GLU A 120 4.58 19.80 -3.74
C GLU A 120 5.87 19.01 -3.44
N ALA A 121 6.67 18.80 -4.48
CA ALA A 121 8.00 18.26 -4.32
C ALA A 121 8.90 19.31 -3.66
N ASN A 122 9.33 19.04 -2.42
CA ASN A 122 10.32 19.88 -1.74
C ASN A 122 11.72 19.59 -2.30
N ILE A 123 11.97 20.04 -3.53
CA ILE A 123 13.29 20.00 -4.15
C ILE A 123 14.06 21.16 -3.53
N THR A 124 15.00 20.86 -2.62
CA THR A 124 15.91 21.86 -2.09
C THR A 124 16.64 22.51 -3.27
N VAL A 125 16.37 23.79 -3.53
CA VAL A 125 17.17 24.58 -4.45
C VAL A 125 18.56 24.65 -3.83
N SER A 126 19.56 24.09 -4.51
CA SER A 126 20.95 24.14 -4.07
C SER A 126 21.31 25.59 -3.76
N ARG A 127 21.73 25.86 -2.52
CA ARG A 127 22.33 27.15 -2.15
C ARG A 127 23.74 27.24 -2.70
#